data_AF-A0A9E4EXU4-F1
#
_entry.id   AF-A0A9E4EXU4-F1
#
_cell.length_a   1.000
_cell.length_b   1.000
_cell.length_c   1.000
_cell.angle_alpha   90.00
_cell.angle_beta   90.00
_cell.angle_gamma   90.00
#
_symmetry.space_group_name_H-M   'P 1'
#
loop_
_entity.id
_entity.type
_entity.pdbx_description
1 polymer ?
#
loop_
_entity_poly.entity_id
_entity_poly.type
_entity_poly.pdbx_seq_one_letter_code
_entity_poly.pdbx_strand_id
1 'polypeptide(L)'
;MTSGVGSTTVDWGSCDLGDDEAWSGALFAPGIRALGDVRTALALCAPGRLLVHGAGDHFPERVARRCYRAAGKGTQLVVEAERMSEDAIVEWIN
;
A
#
# COMPACT_ATOMS: atom_id res chain seq x y z
N MET A 1 21.01 5.05 -18.45
CA MET A 1 19.57 5.10 -18.15
C MET A 1 19.44 5.18 -16.64
N THR A 2 19.19 6.36 -16.08
CA THR A 2 18.79 6.48 -14.67
C THR A 2 17.37 5.91 -14.60
N SER A 3 17.24 4.60 -14.40
CA SER A 3 15.95 3.99 -14.14
C SER A 3 15.55 4.40 -12.73
N GLY A 4 14.92 5.57 -12.59
CA GLY A 4 14.34 5.99 -11.33
C GLY A 4 13.33 4.93 -10.91
N VAL A 5 13.63 4.20 -9.83
CA VAL A 5 12.63 3.35 -9.19
C VAL A 5 11.59 4.32 -8.64
N GLY A 6 10.41 4.36 -9.24
CA GLY A 6 9.29 5.15 -8.70
C GLY A 6 9.03 4.74 -7.25
N SER A 7 8.94 5.73 -6.37
CA SER A 7 8.55 5.59 -4.98
C SER A 7 7.05 5.89 -4.84
N THR A 8 6.33 4.98 -4.20
CA THR A 8 4.90 5.13 -3.89
C THR A 8 4.74 5.19 -2.38
N THR A 9 4.07 6.23 -1.89
CA THR A 9 3.67 6.32 -0.48
C THR A 9 2.15 6.27 -0.37
N VAL A 10 1.64 5.50 0.59
CA VAL A 10 0.22 5.32 0.84
C VAL A 10 -0.09 5.60 2.31
N ASP A 11 -1.02 6.51 2.55
CA ASP A 11 -1.74 6.63 3.81
C ASP A 11 -2.88 5.61 3.80
N TRP A 12 -2.81 4.59 4.65
CA TRP A 12 -3.86 3.57 4.72
C TRP A 12 -5.08 4.03 5.51
N GLY A 13 -4.92 5.01 6.42
CA GLY A 13 -6.00 5.50 7.27
C GLY A 13 -6.60 4.46 8.23
N SER A 14 -5.90 3.35 8.50
CA SER A 14 -6.35 2.24 9.36
C SER A 14 -7.74 1.70 9.01
N CYS A 15 -8.18 1.85 7.75
CA CYS A 15 -9.52 1.46 7.31
C CYS A 15 -9.61 -0.06 7.11
N ASP A 16 -10.75 -0.64 7.49
CA ASP A 16 -11.11 -2.01 7.09
C ASP A 16 -11.66 -2.01 5.66
N LEU A 17 -10.76 -2.20 4.70
CA LEU A 17 -11.10 -2.27 3.28
C LEU A 17 -11.50 -3.69 2.83
N GLY A 18 -11.54 -4.66 3.75
CA GLY A 18 -12.14 -5.97 3.54
C GLY A 18 -13.67 -5.93 3.63
N ASP A 19 -14.23 -4.93 4.32
CA ASP A 19 -15.66 -4.70 4.42
C ASP A 19 -16.22 -4.05 3.14
N ASP A 20 -17.34 -4.56 2.63
CA ASP A 20 -18.03 -4.05 1.45
C ASP A 20 -18.70 -2.71 1.76
N GLU A 21 -19.13 -2.50 3.00
CA GLU A 21 -19.81 -1.28 3.43
C GLU A 21 -18.88 -0.06 3.27
N ALA A 22 -17.59 -0.22 3.60
CA ALA A 22 -16.56 0.81 3.44
C ALA A 22 -16.47 1.35 2.00
N TRP A 23 -16.64 0.48 1.00
CA TRP A 23 -16.56 0.84 -0.43
C TRP A 23 -17.86 1.41 -0.99
N SER A 24 -18.98 1.17 -0.34
CA SER A 24 -20.28 1.71 -0.74
C SER A 24 -20.55 3.10 -0.15
N GLY A 25 -19.89 3.43 0.97
CA GLY A 25 -20.03 4.69 1.70
C GLY A 25 -18.86 5.64 1.48
N ALA A 26 -18.02 5.78 2.51
CA ALA A 26 -16.98 6.82 2.60
C ALA A 26 -15.91 6.74 1.49
N LEU A 27 -15.66 5.55 0.93
CA LEU A 27 -14.69 5.32 -0.13
C LEU A 27 -15.39 4.75 -1.37
N PHE A 28 -16.29 5.54 -1.95
CA PHE A 28 -17.04 5.13 -3.14
C PHE A 28 -16.12 4.84 -4.34
N ALA A 29 -15.79 3.56 -4.53
CA ALA A 29 -14.97 3.05 -5.63
C ALA A 29 -15.68 1.87 -6.33
N PRO A 30 -16.63 2.15 -7.24
CA PRO A 30 -17.35 1.12 -7.98
C PRO A 30 -16.42 0.16 -8.73
N GLY A 31 -16.73 -1.13 -8.68
CA GLY A 31 -15.97 -2.15 -9.41
C GLY A 31 -14.63 -2.53 -8.80
N ILE A 32 -14.20 -1.92 -7.69
CA ILE A 32 -12.92 -2.22 -7.03
C ILE A 32 -12.79 -3.71 -6.68
N ARG A 33 -13.89 -4.35 -6.26
CA ARG A 33 -13.91 -5.78 -5.97
C ARG A 33 -13.74 -6.66 -7.21
N ALA A 34 -14.29 -6.23 -8.36
CA ALA A 34 -14.08 -6.94 -9.63
C ALA A 34 -12.62 -6.86 -10.11
N LEU A 35 -11.90 -5.81 -9.73
CA LEU A 35 -10.47 -5.66 -9.99
C LEU A 35 -9.59 -6.42 -8.98
N GLY A 36 -10.18 -7.13 -8.01
CA GLY A 36 -9.47 -7.86 -6.96
C GLY A 36 -9.00 -6.98 -5.80
N ASP A 37 -9.57 -5.77 -5.68
CA ASP A 37 -9.40 -4.79 -4.60
C ASP A 37 -7.97 -4.29 -4.34
N VAL A 38 -7.78 -3.68 -3.17
CA VAL A 38 -6.50 -3.17 -2.66
C VAL A 38 -5.38 -4.21 -2.70
N ARG A 39 -5.70 -5.50 -2.62
CA ARG A 39 -4.73 -6.60 -2.74
C ARG A 39 -4.12 -6.63 -4.15
N THR A 40 -4.91 -6.39 -5.19
CA THR A 40 -4.39 -6.24 -6.56
C THR A 40 -3.53 -4.98 -6.68
N ALA A 41 -3.99 -3.84 -6.15
CA ALA A 41 -3.21 -2.60 -6.19
C ALA A 41 -1.84 -2.76 -5.52
N LEU A 42 -1.80 -3.40 -4.34
CA LEU A 42 -0.55 -3.74 -3.63
C LEU A 42 0.37 -4.64 -4.45
N ALA A 43 -0.19 -5.62 -5.16
CA ALA A 43 0.59 -6.50 -6.02
C ALA A 43 1.24 -5.72 -7.18
N LEU A 44 0.54 -4.74 -7.76
CA LEU A 44 1.04 -3.91 -8.86
C LEU A 44 2.14 -2.93 -8.44
N CYS A 45 2.25 -2.57 -7.17
CA CYS A 45 3.34 -1.74 -6.67
C CYS A 45 4.70 -2.45 -6.68
N ALA A 46 4.72 -3.79 -6.55
CA ALA A 46 5.96 -4.55 -6.64
C ALA A 46 6.48 -4.56 -8.11
N PRO A 47 7.80 -4.44 -8.34
CA PRO A 47 8.91 -4.41 -7.37
C PRO A 47 9.31 -3.01 -6.85
N GLY A 48 8.57 -1.95 -7.19
CA GLY A 48 8.90 -0.57 -6.84
C GLY A 48 8.95 -0.31 -5.34
N ARG A 49 9.53 0.83 -4.91
CA ARG A 49 9.53 1.20 -3.49
C ARG A 49 8.10 1.53 -3.06
N LEU A 50 7.64 0.90 -1.98
CA LEU A 50 6.34 1.17 -1.39
C LEU A 50 6.49 1.42 0.11
N LEU A 51 6.01 2.58 0.55
CA LEU A 51 5.77 2.91 1.94
C LEU A 51 4.26 2.91 2.18
N VAL A 52 3.82 2.15 3.17
CA VAL A 52 2.47 2.23 3.72
C VAL A 52 2.58 2.74 5.16
N HIS A 53 1.90 3.83 5.49
CA HIS A 53 1.83 4.35 6.85
C HIS A 53 0.37 4.45 7.32
N GLY A 54 0.16 4.53 8.64
CA GLY A 54 -1.18 4.44 9.22
C GLY A 54 -1.85 3.09 8.93
N ALA A 55 -1.06 2.02 8.77
CA ALA A 55 -1.52 0.70 8.38
C ALA A 55 -2.55 0.12 9.36
N GLY A 56 -2.36 0.36 10.67
CA GLY A 56 -3.18 -0.25 11.72
C GLY A 56 -3.28 -1.78 11.58
N ASP A 57 -4.37 -2.36 12.09
CA ASP A 57 -4.57 -3.82 12.10
C ASP A 57 -5.23 -4.38 10.84
N HIS A 58 -5.81 -3.50 10.00
CA HIS A 58 -6.60 -3.90 8.83
C HIS A 58 -5.80 -3.94 7.52
N PHE A 59 -4.54 -3.50 7.53
CA PHE A 59 -3.69 -3.57 6.35
C PHE A 59 -3.35 -5.03 6.00
N PRO A 60 -3.55 -5.49 4.74
CA PRO A 60 -3.27 -6.88 4.35
C PRO A 60 -1.76 -7.15 4.17
N GLU A 61 -0.95 -6.94 5.22
CA GLU A 61 0.52 -7.01 5.17
C GLU A 61 1.02 -8.34 4.64
N ARG A 62 0.38 -9.46 5.02
CA ARG A 62 0.76 -10.79 4.56
C ARG A 62 0.72 -10.92 3.04
N VAL A 63 -0.24 -10.27 2.38
CA VAL A 63 -0.34 -10.24 0.91
C VAL A 63 0.79 -9.40 0.33
N ALA A 64 0.98 -8.18 0.83
CA ALA A 64 2.04 -7.27 0.37
C ALA A 64 3.43 -7.92 0.48
N ARG A 65 3.77 -8.49 1.65
CA ARG A 65 5.04 -9.20 1.89
C ARG A 65 5.23 -10.39 0.95
N ARG A 66 4.15 -11.09 0.58
CA ARG A 66 4.21 -12.20 -0.39
C ARG A 66 4.52 -11.69 -1.79
N CYS A 67 3.88 -10.62 -2.25
CA CYS A 67 4.13 -10.01 -3.56
C CYS A 67 5.58 -9.54 -3.68
N TYR A 68 6.07 -8.80 -2.69
CA TYR A 68 7.45 -8.29 -2.69
C TYR A 68 8.51 -9.38 -2.57
N ARG A 69 8.24 -10.46 -1.82
CA ARG A 69 9.13 -11.63 -1.78
C ARG A 69 9.16 -12.35 -3.13
N ALA A 70 8.02 -12.54 -3.78
CA ALA A 70 7.93 -13.17 -5.10
C ALA A 70 8.67 -12.37 -6.17
N ALA A 71 8.68 -11.04 -6.06
CA ALA A 71 9.44 -10.15 -6.93
C ALA A 71 10.94 -10.06 -6.58
N GLY A 72 11.42 -10.76 -5.53
CA GLY A 72 12.81 -10.71 -5.09
C GLY A 72 13.24 -9.37 -4.47
N LYS A 73 12.28 -8.57 -3.99
CA LYS A 73 12.49 -7.18 -3.55
C LYS A 73 11.88 -6.88 -2.18
N GLY A 74 11.90 -7.84 -1.27
CA GLY A 74 11.31 -7.73 0.08
C GLY A 74 11.64 -6.44 0.85
N THR A 75 12.85 -5.90 0.68
CA THR A 75 13.33 -4.68 1.35
C THR A 75 12.78 -3.38 0.76
N GLN A 76 12.07 -3.43 -0.37
CA GLN A 76 11.44 -2.27 -0.99
C GLN A 76 10.05 -1.95 -0.39
N LEU A 77 9.53 -2.82 0.48
CA LEU A 77 8.27 -2.63 1.20
C LEU A 77 8.54 -2.20 2.64
N VAL A 78 8.10 -0.99 2.98
CA VAL A 78 8.06 -0.45 4.35
C VAL A 78 6.60 -0.33 4.78
N VAL A 79 6.29 -0.79 5.98
CA VAL A 79 4.93 -0.77 6.54
C VAL A 79 5.05 -0.24 7.96
N GLU A 80 4.45 0.93 8.19
CA GLU A 80 4.39 1.60 9.48
C GLU A 80 2.96 1.54 10.02
N ALA A 81 2.81 1.05 11.25
CA ALA A 81 1.51 0.93 11.90
C ALA A 81 0.87 2.31 12.11
N GLU A 82 1.68 3.28 12.56
CA GLU A 82 1.24 4.64 12.85
C GLU A 82 1.37 5.56 11.64
N ARG A 83 0.68 6.70 11.70
CA ARG A 83 0.80 7.75 10.68
C ARG A 83 2.20 8.39 10.77
N MET A 84 2.91 8.45 9.64
CA MET A 84 4.17 9.18 9.56
C MET A 84 3.94 10.69 9.46
N SER A 85 4.93 11.48 9.90
CA SER A 85 4.95 12.92 9.67
C SER A 85 5.19 13.25 8.19
N GLU A 86 4.75 14.44 7.77
CA GLU A 86 4.96 14.91 6.39
C GLU A 86 6.45 14.98 6.03
N ASP A 87 7.28 15.48 6.95
CA ASP A 87 8.74 15.53 6.76
C ASP A 87 9.35 14.15 6.52
N ALA A 88 8.93 13.13 7.29
CA ALA A 88 9.41 11.77 7.13
C ALA A 88 8.94 11.13 5.81
N ILE A 89 7.73 11.48 5.34
CA ILE A 89 7.22 11.06 4.03
C ILE A 89 8.04 11.68 2.90
N VAL A 90 8.32 12.99 2.99
CA VAL A 90 9.14 13.71 2.00
C VAL A 90 10.56 13.15 1.96
N GLU A 91 11.16 12.86 3.12
CA GLU A 91 12.48 12.23 3.20
C GLU A 91 12.49 10.84 2.56
N TRP A 92 11.42 10.06 2.73
CA TRP A 92 11.35 8.71 2.15
C TRP A 92 11.19 8.70 0.62
N ILE A 93 10.42 9.66 0.07
CA ILE A 93 10.12 9.73 -1.37
C ILE A 93 11.35 10.15 -2.19
N ASN A 94 12.18 11.04 -1.63
CA ASN A 94 13.43 11.53 -2.25
C ASN A 94 14.58 10.52 -2.17
#